data_AF-I2N0Q9-F1
#
_entry.id   AF-I2N0Q9-F1
#
_cell.length_a   1.000
_cell.length_b   1.000
_cell.length_c   1.000
_cell.angle_alpha   90.00
_cell.angle_beta   90.00
_cell.angle_gamma   90.00
#
_symmetry.space_group_name_H-M   'P 1'
#
loop_
_entity.id
_entity.type
_entity.pdbx_description
1 polymer ?
#
loop_
_entity_poly.entity_id
_entity_poly.type
_entity_poly.pdbx_seq_one_letter_code
_entity_poly.pdbx_strand_id
1 'polypeptide(L)'
;MPVVVTAPAAHAAVSSVTTTVDGKLAVGLPSNAIWVKASVLASTQPDAAVLLEDEQLADDGSNTWTSREALKLPDGTAFGNYPVRVDYRLPGGTLQQQTIGTFAYLKRAKVATVAFDRTSTDLNNPVTVLSGTATTFDPSTGTTGPARQGMPVQVRVKVDREWPTKPVTLEYRPEVDAQGKFSVNVAPEGRITGGEAYLETGVTDTVAHPAAALPSVWAEKTKVRIQADSDKRRVHKGQAFTVKGRVEKLTNEGWKPYADAPVLSSLSAPWYWDSYAKTPLGTGKSAADGSFSYTAKATFSGELYTYVRPSAHVPSDAADTGAIAVPEKITLGSPAYSIDAFGTVTASARVYGADCSGESVAFQYSPDGRTWYNMTGVTAGHYTTNECRVSLQTEGYVRGYYRFFHIESDRFVAASAAPKFLSRYLTRFVGHKYSTTRPKINGSMTVSGTVQRQVNGKWIAHPGAKVMVLVKPKGQDQWYWSVKGKTNSKGVYSLKAPVYSDGTWAAVTEPMNGYFYSETKDTYIDAR
;
A
#
# COMPACT_ATOMS: atom_id res chain seq x y z
N MET A 1 88.39 -28.51 -8.93
CA MET A 1 87.89 -28.57 -7.55
C MET A 1 86.46 -28.06 -7.55
N PRO A 2 85.46 -28.84 -7.09
CA PRO A 2 84.09 -28.35 -7.08
C PRO A 2 83.92 -27.31 -5.97
N VAL A 3 83.32 -26.18 -6.34
CA VAL A 3 82.95 -25.09 -5.44
C VAL A 3 81.82 -25.59 -4.54
N VAL A 4 82.08 -25.66 -3.24
CA VAL A 4 81.03 -25.82 -2.23
C VAL A 4 80.27 -24.51 -2.18
N VAL A 5 79.15 -24.45 -2.90
CA VAL A 5 78.14 -23.41 -2.71
C VAL A 5 77.38 -23.79 -1.44
N THR A 6 77.73 -23.15 -0.32
CA THR A 6 76.87 -23.16 0.87
C THR A 6 75.57 -22.47 0.49
N ALA A 7 74.50 -23.24 0.35
CA ALA A 7 73.14 -22.70 0.31
C ALA A 7 72.93 -21.88 1.60
N PRO A 8 72.34 -20.67 1.53
CA PRO A 8 71.98 -19.93 2.73
C PRO A 8 70.99 -20.79 3.50
N ALA A 9 71.30 -21.07 4.77
CA ALA A 9 70.36 -21.71 5.67
C ALA A 9 69.08 -20.87 5.67
N ALA A 10 67.98 -21.43 5.18
CA ALA A 10 66.67 -20.84 5.37
C ALA A 10 66.41 -20.84 6.89
N HIS A 11 66.74 -19.74 7.56
CA HIS A 11 66.42 -19.54 8.97
C HIS A 11 64.90 -19.48 9.08
N ALA A 12 64.26 -20.59 9.42
CA ALA A 12 62.85 -20.55 9.80
C ALA A 12 62.77 -19.92 11.19
N ALA A 13 62.35 -18.65 11.23
CA ALA A 13 62.12 -17.95 12.49
C ALA A 13 60.84 -18.48 13.16
N VAL A 14 60.81 -18.43 14.49
CA VAL A 14 59.58 -18.65 15.26
C VAL A 14 58.55 -17.62 14.80
N SER A 15 57.41 -18.10 14.30
CA SER A 15 56.39 -17.26 13.66
C SER A 15 55.39 -16.69 14.66
N SER A 16 55.17 -17.38 15.78
CA SER A 16 54.27 -16.92 16.84
C SER A 16 54.56 -17.63 18.17
N VAL A 17 54.17 -16.98 19.27
CA VAL A 17 54.01 -17.62 20.57
C VAL A 17 52.63 -17.21 21.08
N THR A 18 51.82 -18.21 21.41
CA THR A 18 50.45 -18.01 21.90
C THR A 18 50.20 -18.91 23.10
N THR A 19 49.09 -18.67 23.78
CA THR A 19 48.66 -19.50 24.90
C THR A 19 47.24 -19.98 24.62
N THR A 20 47.05 -21.29 24.65
CA THR A 20 45.78 -21.97 24.35
C THR A 20 44.73 -21.74 25.44
N VAL A 21 43.50 -22.20 25.20
CA VAL A 21 42.39 -22.10 26.17
C VAL A 21 42.68 -22.73 27.52
N ASP A 22 43.39 -23.85 27.50
CA ASP A 22 43.69 -24.65 28.69
C ASP A 22 45.08 -24.29 29.27
N GLY A 23 45.62 -23.12 28.94
CA GLY A 23 46.88 -22.62 29.50
C GLY A 23 48.14 -23.30 28.97
N LYS A 24 48.05 -24.05 27.87
CA LYS A 24 49.21 -24.61 27.17
C LYS A 24 49.94 -23.54 26.37
N LEU A 25 51.27 -23.60 26.34
CA LEU A 25 52.10 -22.74 25.51
C LEU A 25 52.17 -23.33 24.11
N ALA A 26 51.89 -22.52 23.09
CA ALA A 26 51.95 -22.92 21.69
C ALA A 26 52.93 -22.03 20.93
N VAL A 27 53.89 -22.65 20.24
CA VAL A 27 54.98 -22.00 19.51
C VAL A 27 54.85 -22.33 18.03
N GLY A 28 54.62 -21.31 17.20
CA GLY A 28 54.60 -21.46 15.75
C GLY A 28 56.01 -21.66 15.20
N LEU A 29 56.30 -22.87 14.73
CA LEU A 29 57.60 -23.29 14.21
C LEU A 29 57.37 -24.44 13.21
N PRO A 30 58.16 -24.57 12.13
CA PRO A 30 58.00 -25.68 11.19
C PRO A 30 57.94 -27.06 11.85
N SER A 31 57.06 -27.92 11.34
CA SER A 31 56.89 -29.29 11.82
C SER A 31 58.14 -30.16 11.69
N ASN A 32 59.07 -29.79 10.81
CA ASN A 32 60.34 -30.50 10.65
C ASN A 32 61.38 -30.17 11.74
N ALA A 33 61.09 -29.29 12.70
CA ALA A 33 61.97 -29.08 13.84
C ALA A 33 62.20 -30.40 14.60
N ILE A 34 63.46 -30.68 14.94
CA ILE A 34 63.85 -31.94 15.59
C ILE A 34 63.95 -31.81 17.11
N TRP A 35 63.98 -30.58 17.62
CA TRP A 35 63.99 -30.27 19.05
C TRP A 35 63.51 -28.83 19.26
N VAL A 36 62.65 -28.63 20.26
CA VAL A 36 62.10 -27.33 20.65
C VAL A 36 62.02 -27.26 22.17
N LYS A 37 62.56 -26.20 22.73
CA LYS A 37 62.45 -25.82 24.14
C LYS A 37 61.89 -24.42 24.23
N ALA A 38 60.99 -24.21 25.17
CA ALA A 38 60.47 -22.89 25.47
C ALA A 38 60.73 -22.54 26.94
N SER A 39 61.30 -21.36 27.17
CA SER A 39 61.61 -20.80 28.48
C SER A 39 60.74 -19.57 28.73
N VAL A 40 59.91 -19.59 29.77
CA VAL A 40 59.12 -18.43 30.22
C VAL A 40 60.01 -17.58 31.13
N LEU A 41 60.20 -16.30 30.79
CA LEU A 41 61.12 -15.39 31.48
C LEU A 41 60.36 -14.42 32.40
N ALA A 42 61.00 -14.00 33.49
CA ALA A 42 60.45 -13.00 34.41
C ALA A 42 60.34 -11.59 33.79
N SER A 43 61.19 -11.27 32.80
CA SER A 43 61.16 -10.00 32.05
C SER A 43 61.91 -10.14 30.71
N THR A 44 61.96 -9.05 29.92
CA THR A 44 62.71 -9.00 28.65
C THR A 44 64.19 -8.68 28.83
N GLN A 45 64.67 -8.51 30.07
CA GLN A 45 66.09 -8.21 30.31
C GLN A 45 66.97 -9.41 29.94
N PRO A 46 68.20 -9.19 29.43
CA PRO A 46 69.09 -10.27 29.00
C PRO A 46 69.44 -11.30 30.08
N ASP A 47 69.39 -10.90 31.35
CA ASP A 47 69.68 -11.68 32.55
C ASP A 47 68.41 -12.05 33.34
N ALA A 48 67.22 -11.90 32.74
CA ALA A 48 65.97 -12.23 33.38
C ALA A 48 65.94 -13.70 33.85
N ALA A 49 65.49 -13.91 35.09
CA ALA A 49 65.29 -15.24 35.63
C ALA A 49 64.31 -16.05 34.76
N VAL A 50 64.65 -17.32 34.51
CA VAL A 50 63.75 -18.26 33.86
C VAL A 50 62.76 -18.78 34.90
N LEU A 51 61.48 -18.51 34.70
CA LEU A 51 60.40 -18.91 35.61
C LEU A 51 60.00 -20.37 35.39
N LEU A 52 60.05 -20.84 34.14
CA LEU A 52 59.70 -22.19 33.74
C LEU A 52 60.37 -22.53 32.42
N GLU A 53 60.78 -23.78 32.26
CA GLU A 53 61.22 -24.33 30.97
C GLU A 53 60.39 -25.57 30.63
N ASP A 54 59.96 -25.68 29.38
CA ASP A 54 59.36 -26.89 28.82
C ASP A 54 60.19 -27.35 27.61
N GLU A 55 60.68 -28.59 27.68
CA GLU A 55 61.41 -29.27 26.60
C GLU A 55 60.57 -30.38 25.96
N GLN A 56 59.32 -30.55 26.39
CA GLN A 56 58.42 -31.61 25.95
C GLN A 56 57.32 -31.11 25.00
N LEU A 57 57.56 -29.99 24.30
CA LEU A 57 56.61 -29.51 23.31
C LEU A 57 56.43 -30.57 22.22
N ALA A 58 55.17 -30.80 21.83
CA ALA A 58 54.81 -31.74 20.78
C ALA A 58 54.27 -30.97 19.57
N ASP A 59 54.73 -31.32 18.37
CA ASP A 59 54.13 -30.84 17.12
C ASP A 59 52.69 -31.35 17.00
N ASP A 60 51.77 -30.44 16.73
CA ASP A 60 50.36 -30.77 16.47
C ASP A 60 50.08 -31.07 14.99
N GLY A 61 51.11 -31.07 14.15
CA GLY A 61 51.03 -31.34 12.72
C GLY A 61 50.61 -30.12 11.89
N SER A 62 50.47 -28.95 12.51
CA SER A 62 50.06 -27.69 11.88
C SER A 62 51.13 -26.60 11.93
N ASN A 63 52.41 -26.99 12.05
CA ASN A 63 53.54 -26.09 12.33
C ASN A 63 53.40 -25.35 13.66
N THR A 64 52.81 -26.01 14.66
CA THR A 64 52.68 -25.49 16.01
C THR A 64 53.12 -26.54 17.02
N TRP A 65 54.08 -26.17 17.84
CA TRP A 65 54.61 -26.99 18.92
C TRP A 65 53.95 -26.56 20.21
N THR A 66 53.22 -27.48 20.86
CA THR A 66 52.41 -27.16 22.04
C THR A 66 52.91 -27.94 23.27
N SER A 67 52.97 -27.28 24.42
CA SER A 67 53.25 -27.95 25.70
C SER A 67 52.22 -29.06 25.94
N ARG A 68 52.65 -30.20 26.48
CA ARG A 68 51.73 -31.34 26.71
C ARG A 68 50.62 -31.00 27.70
N GLU A 69 51.00 -30.31 28.77
CA GLU A 69 50.11 -29.88 29.84
C GLU A 69 50.06 -28.34 29.92
N ALA A 70 49.12 -27.85 30.73
CA ALA A 70 49.07 -26.44 31.08
C ALA A 70 50.34 -26.06 31.86
N LEU A 71 50.94 -24.92 31.52
CA LEU A 71 52.15 -24.48 32.20
C LEU A 71 51.79 -23.75 33.49
N LYS A 72 52.28 -24.27 34.63
CA LYS A 72 52.17 -23.63 35.95
C LYS A 72 53.48 -22.92 36.27
N LEU A 73 53.42 -21.61 36.51
CA LEU A 73 54.57 -20.82 36.98
C LEU A 73 54.75 -20.99 38.50
N PRO A 74 55.93 -20.66 39.06
CA PRO A 74 56.18 -20.78 40.49
C PRO A 74 55.12 -20.10 41.37
N ASP A 75 54.81 -20.69 42.52
CA ASP A 75 53.80 -20.13 43.44
C ASP A 75 54.17 -18.68 43.82
N GLY A 76 53.17 -17.79 43.82
CA GLY A 76 53.37 -16.35 44.06
C GLY A 76 53.68 -15.53 42.81
N THR A 77 53.85 -16.16 41.63
CA THR A 77 53.94 -15.44 40.35
C THR A 77 52.62 -14.72 40.06
N ALA A 78 52.68 -13.42 39.80
CA ALA A 78 51.49 -12.62 39.49
C ALA A 78 50.85 -13.04 38.15
N PHE A 79 49.54 -12.81 38.00
CA PHE A 79 48.91 -12.96 36.68
C PHE A 79 49.44 -11.87 35.73
N GLY A 80 49.88 -12.27 34.54
CA GLY A 80 50.49 -11.36 33.58
C GLY A 80 50.97 -12.02 32.31
N ASN A 81 51.57 -11.21 31.43
CA ASN A 81 52.19 -11.67 30.19
C ASN A 81 53.70 -11.78 30.39
N TYR A 82 54.25 -12.96 30.18
CA TYR A 82 55.67 -13.25 30.41
C TYR A 82 56.39 -13.50 29.08
N PRO A 83 57.54 -12.86 28.81
CA PRO A 83 58.30 -13.11 27.59
C PRO A 83 58.70 -14.57 27.45
N VAL A 84 58.69 -15.09 26.22
CA VAL A 84 59.09 -16.47 25.94
C VAL A 84 60.36 -16.47 25.09
N ARG A 85 61.37 -17.21 25.56
CA ARG A 85 62.54 -17.57 24.78
C ARG A 85 62.36 -18.97 24.23
N VAL A 86 62.48 -19.11 22.92
CA VAL A 86 62.39 -20.38 22.22
C VAL A 86 63.77 -20.77 21.72
N ASP A 87 64.22 -21.93 22.14
CA ASP A 87 65.43 -22.58 21.70
C ASP A 87 65.03 -23.75 20.79
N TYR A 88 65.52 -23.81 19.56
CA TYR A 88 65.08 -24.83 18.61
C TYR A 88 66.18 -25.29 17.67
N ARG A 89 66.00 -26.50 17.11
CA ARG A 89 66.91 -27.09 16.13
C ARG A 89 66.13 -27.64 14.94
N LEU A 90 66.55 -27.26 13.74
CA LEU A 90 66.03 -27.79 12.47
C LEU A 90 66.94 -28.93 11.95
N PRO A 91 66.46 -29.78 11.02
CA PRO A 91 67.26 -30.84 10.43
C PRO A 91 68.51 -30.26 9.76
N GLY A 92 69.69 -30.76 10.13
CA GLY A 92 70.97 -30.29 9.60
C GLY A 92 71.47 -28.93 10.11
N GLY A 93 70.73 -28.26 11.00
CA GLY A 93 71.09 -26.94 11.56
C GLY A 93 71.80 -26.97 12.92
N THR A 94 72.37 -25.82 13.30
CA THR A 94 72.83 -25.53 14.68
C THR A 94 71.67 -25.05 15.55
N LEU A 95 71.85 -25.10 16.87
CA LEU A 95 70.89 -24.55 17.84
C LEU A 95 70.62 -23.07 17.54
N GLN A 96 69.35 -22.71 17.40
CA GLN A 96 68.88 -21.34 17.24
C GLN A 96 68.12 -20.91 18.49
N GLN A 97 68.21 -19.63 18.84
CA GLN A 97 67.54 -19.05 20.00
C GLN A 97 66.83 -17.75 19.58
N GLN A 98 65.59 -17.59 20.00
CA GLN A 98 64.80 -16.39 19.72
C GLN A 98 63.87 -16.06 20.89
N THR A 99 63.94 -14.83 21.42
CA THR A 99 62.96 -14.31 22.38
C THR A 99 61.86 -13.59 21.62
N ILE A 100 60.65 -14.14 21.64
CA ILE A 100 59.51 -13.60 20.87
C ILE A 100 58.18 -13.93 21.54
N GLY A 101 57.24 -13.00 21.44
CA GLY A 101 55.89 -13.15 21.98
C GLY A 101 55.87 -13.29 23.50
N THR A 102 54.69 -13.64 24.02
CA THR A 102 54.47 -13.78 25.46
C THR A 102 53.61 -15.01 25.77
N PHE A 103 53.90 -15.63 26.90
CA PHE A 103 53.02 -16.58 27.57
C PHE A 103 52.07 -15.79 28.47
N ALA A 104 50.78 -15.85 28.15
CA ALA A 104 49.75 -15.16 28.91
C ALA A 104 49.33 -16.04 30.09
N TYR A 105 50.02 -15.87 31.22
CA TYR A 105 49.69 -16.47 32.52
C TYR A 105 48.54 -15.69 33.16
N LEU A 106 47.37 -15.85 32.57
CA LEU A 106 46.11 -15.22 32.95
C LEU A 106 45.05 -16.32 33.08
N LYS A 107 44.05 -16.09 33.92
CA LYS A 107 42.85 -16.93 33.95
C LYS A 107 42.15 -16.86 32.60
N ARG A 108 41.55 -17.98 32.16
CA ARG A 108 40.92 -18.07 30.84
C ARG A 108 39.46 -18.41 31.00
N ALA A 109 38.61 -17.41 30.77
CA ALA A 109 37.17 -17.54 30.91
C ALA A 109 36.53 -17.83 29.54
N LYS A 110 35.65 -18.84 29.48
CA LYS A 110 34.90 -19.18 28.27
C LYS A 110 33.44 -19.51 28.58
N VAL A 111 32.58 -19.30 27.58
CA VAL A 111 31.25 -19.94 27.55
C VAL A 111 31.47 -21.39 27.13
N ALA A 112 31.20 -22.33 28.03
CA ALA A 112 31.46 -23.76 27.84
C ALA A 112 30.29 -24.47 27.17
N THR A 113 29.05 -24.11 27.51
CA THR A 113 27.84 -24.67 26.89
C THR A 113 26.83 -23.56 26.63
N VAL A 114 26.03 -23.74 25.58
CA VAL A 114 24.90 -22.85 25.26
C VAL A 114 23.81 -23.63 24.53
N ALA A 115 22.57 -23.44 24.94
CA ALA A 115 21.40 -24.08 24.33
C ALA A 115 20.14 -23.23 24.51
N PHE A 116 19.25 -23.28 23.52
CA PHE A 116 17.88 -22.81 23.68
C PHE A 116 17.04 -23.91 24.31
N ASP A 117 16.03 -23.53 25.10
CA ASP A 117 15.07 -24.45 25.71
C ASP A 117 14.15 -25.15 24.70
N ARG A 118 14.14 -24.69 23.44
CA ARG A 118 13.43 -25.30 22.31
C ARG A 118 14.06 -24.96 20.96
N THR A 119 13.71 -25.76 19.95
CA THR A 119 14.21 -25.61 18.56
C THR A 119 13.31 -24.78 17.66
N SER A 120 12.12 -24.41 18.13
CA SER A 120 11.20 -23.53 17.41
C SER A 120 10.41 -22.62 18.36
N THR A 121 10.01 -21.45 17.87
CA THR A 121 9.04 -20.56 18.51
C THR A 121 7.77 -20.54 17.67
N ASP A 122 6.63 -20.39 18.33
CA ASP A 122 5.32 -20.33 17.70
C ASP A 122 4.55 -19.10 18.19
N LEU A 123 3.35 -18.89 17.63
CA LEU A 123 2.54 -17.73 17.95
C LEU A 123 2.15 -17.61 19.44
N ASN A 124 1.93 -18.74 20.12
CA ASN A 124 1.59 -18.80 21.54
C ASN A 124 2.85 -18.78 22.43
N ASN A 125 3.99 -19.24 21.90
CA ASN A 125 5.28 -19.29 22.59
C ASN A 125 6.37 -18.53 21.81
N PRO A 126 6.26 -17.18 21.66
CA PRO A 126 7.16 -16.41 20.81
C PRO A 126 8.53 -16.13 21.45
N VAL A 127 8.69 -16.41 22.75
CA VAL A 127 9.91 -16.13 23.53
C VAL A 127 10.59 -17.44 23.89
N THR A 128 11.85 -17.63 23.49
CA THR A 128 12.70 -18.78 23.84
C THR A 128 13.71 -18.40 24.92
N VAL A 129 14.17 -19.36 25.73
CA VAL A 129 15.16 -19.11 26.79
C VAL A 129 16.51 -19.64 26.33
N LEU A 130 17.49 -18.75 26.19
CA LEU A 130 18.88 -19.13 25.99
C LEU A 130 19.53 -19.34 27.35
N SER A 131 20.11 -20.52 27.57
CA SER A 131 20.86 -20.84 28.80
C SER A 131 22.23 -21.42 28.47
N GLY A 132 23.17 -21.26 29.39
CA GLY A 132 24.51 -21.79 29.21
C GLY A 132 25.31 -21.81 30.50
N THR A 133 26.54 -22.32 30.38
CA THR A 133 27.53 -22.35 31.46
C THR A 133 28.80 -21.64 31.04
N ALA A 134 29.39 -20.89 31.96
CA ALA A 134 30.63 -20.17 31.87
C ALA A 134 31.65 -20.79 32.83
N THR A 135 32.86 -21.04 32.35
CA THR A 135 33.94 -21.65 33.13
C THR A 135 35.21 -20.83 33.03
N THR A 136 36.01 -20.83 34.08
CA THR A 136 37.33 -20.22 34.10
C THR A 136 38.40 -21.26 34.41
N PHE A 137 39.41 -21.36 33.54
CA PHE A 137 40.63 -22.10 33.79
C PHE A 137 41.62 -21.21 34.55
N ASP A 138 42.15 -21.69 35.68
CA ASP A 138 43.15 -20.99 36.47
C ASP A 138 44.53 -21.67 36.32
N PRO A 139 45.50 -21.02 35.64
CA PRO A 139 46.80 -21.62 35.37
C PRO A 139 47.67 -21.81 36.63
N SER A 140 47.34 -21.14 37.75
CA SER A 140 48.08 -21.30 39.02
C SER A 140 47.71 -22.57 39.77
N THR A 141 46.51 -23.10 39.54
CA THR A 141 46.02 -24.34 40.13
C THR A 141 45.94 -25.49 39.13
N GLY A 142 45.94 -25.19 37.84
CA GLY A 142 45.73 -26.17 36.78
C GLY A 142 44.29 -26.70 36.72
N THR A 143 43.33 -26.00 37.35
CA THR A 143 41.93 -26.45 37.45
C THR A 143 40.98 -25.56 36.67
N THR A 144 39.86 -26.13 36.22
CA THR A 144 38.73 -25.41 35.64
C THR A 144 37.55 -25.44 36.60
N GLY A 145 37.00 -24.26 36.88
CA GLY A 145 35.80 -24.11 37.72
C GLY A 145 34.77 -23.17 37.09
N PRO A 146 33.66 -22.90 37.80
CA PRO A 146 32.71 -21.87 37.41
C PRO A 146 33.39 -20.53 37.15
N ALA A 147 32.94 -19.80 36.13
CA ALA A 147 33.36 -18.41 35.97
C ALA A 147 32.88 -17.57 37.17
N ARG A 148 33.58 -16.45 37.42
CA ARG A 148 33.28 -15.59 38.57
C ARG A 148 31.85 -15.07 38.49
N GLN A 149 31.12 -15.17 39.59
CA GLN A 149 29.78 -14.61 39.72
C GLN A 149 29.77 -13.12 39.37
N GLY A 150 28.74 -12.68 38.64
CA GLY A 150 28.58 -11.31 38.17
C GLY A 150 29.38 -10.96 36.92
N MET A 151 30.14 -11.90 36.34
CA MET A 151 30.75 -11.66 35.03
C MET A 151 29.67 -11.55 33.94
N PRO A 152 29.69 -10.49 33.11
CA PRO A 152 28.74 -10.36 32.01
C PRO A 152 29.10 -11.29 30.86
N VAL A 153 28.09 -11.96 30.30
CA VAL A 153 28.16 -12.72 29.05
C VAL A 153 27.55 -11.86 27.96
N GLN A 154 28.33 -11.44 26.98
CA GLN A 154 27.79 -10.79 25.78
C GLN A 154 27.21 -11.88 24.86
N VAL A 155 25.91 -11.81 24.61
CA VAL A 155 25.19 -12.71 23.71
C VAL A 155 24.69 -11.91 22.52
N ARG A 156 25.11 -12.31 21.32
CA ARG A 156 24.66 -11.74 20.04
C ARG A 156 23.89 -12.79 19.27
N VAL A 157 22.58 -12.60 19.16
CA VAL A 157 21.66 -13.51 18.44
C VAL A 157 21.40 -12.96 17.05
N LYS A 158 21.74 -13.73 16.01
CA LYS A 158 21.41 -13.39 14.62
C LYS A 158 20.01 -13.87 14.30
N VAL A 159 19.15 -12.97 13.88
CA VAL A 159 17.77 -13.25 13.52
C VAL A 159 17.49 -12.84 12.08
N ASP A 160 17.04 -13.82 11.29
CA ASP A 160 16.47 -13.58 9.98
C ASP A 160 14.98 -13.27 10.14
N ARG A 161 14.62 -12.05 9.74
CA ARG A 161 13.25 -11.58 9.65
C ARG A 161 12.81 -11.61 8.18
N GLU A 162 11.53 -11.81 7.92
CA GLU A 162 11.04 -11.89 6.53
C GLU A 162 11.23 -10.56 5.79
N TRP A 163 11.58 -10.65 4.50
CA TRP A 163 11.88 -9.50 3.65
C TRP A 163 10.67 -8.54 3.60
N PRO A 164 10.82 -7.21 3.78
CA PRO A 164 12.01 -6.42 3.49
C PRO A 164 12.92 -6.21 4.69
N THR A 165 12.63 -6.81 5.85
CA THR A 165 13.48 -6.61 7.03
C THR A 165 14.81 -7.32 6.86
N LYS A 166 15.91 -6.57 7.04
CA LYS A 166 17.28 -7.11 7.00
C LYS A 166 17.48 -8.02 8.21
N PRO A 167 18.41 -8.99 8.14
CA PRO A 167 18.88 -9.70 9.33
C PRO A 167 19.24 -8.71 10.43
N VAL A 168 18.79 -8.99 11.65
CA VAL A 168 19.09 -8.18 12.82
C VAL A 168 19.93 -8.97 13.82
N THR A 169 20.80 -8.28 14.53
CA THR A 169 21.51 -8.84 15.68
C THR A 169 20.87 -8.30 16.95
N LEU A 170 20.34 -9.19 17.77
CA LEU A 170 19.86 -8.86 19.11
C LEU A 170 21.02 -9.04 20.09
N GLU A 171 21.27 -8.05 20.95
CA GLU A 171 22.33 -8.11 21.95
C GLU A 171 21.75 -8.22 23.35
N TYR A 172 22.31 -9.14 24.13
CA TYR A 172 21.97 -9.34 25.53
C TYR A 172 23.23 -9.45 26.37
N ARG A 173 23.10 -9.13 27.66
CA ARG A 173 24.23 -9.12 28.59
C ARG A 173 23.87 -9.73 29.95
N PRO A 174 23.44 -11.00 30.02
CA PRO A 174 23.17 -11.67 31.29
C PRO A 174 24.44 -11.82 32.14
N GLU A 175 24.27 -11.89 33.45
CA GLU A 175 25.35 -12.16 34.38
C GLU A 175 25.43 -13.64 34.75
N VAL A 176 26.65 -14.10 35.04
CA VAL A 176 26.92 -15.45 35.52
C VAL A 176 26.58 -15.57 37.01
N ASP A 177 25.87 -16.64 37.40
CA ASP A 177 25.58 -16.96 38.80
C ASP A 177 26.76 -17.64 39.53
N ALA A 178 26.60 -17.97 40.81
CA ALA A 178 27.64 -18.61 41.61
C ALA A 178 28.04 -20.02 41.12
N GLN A 179 27.21 -20.66 40.31
CA GLN A 179 27.44 -21.98 39.72
C GLN A 179 27.99 -21.87 38.29
N GLY A 180 28.25 -20.66 37.79
CA GLY A 180 28.73 -20.46 36.44
C GLY A 180 27.62 -20.46 35.39
N LYS A 181 26.32 -20.42 35.76
CA LYS A 181 25.22 -20.46 34.79
C LYS A 181 24.75 -19.05 34.43
N PHE A 182 24.20 -18.91 33.23
CA PHE A 182 23.51 -17.70 32.79
C PHE A 182 22.27 -18.08 31.98
N SER A 183 21.29 -17.17 31.94
CA SER A 183 20.06 -17.35 31.18
C SER A 183 19.51 -16.01 30.69
N VAL A 184 18.90 -16.00 29.51
CA VAL A 184 18.22 -14.82 28.96
C VAL A 184 17.01 -15.19 28.10
N ASN A 185 15.95 -14.40 28.23
CA ASN A 185 14.76 -14.51 27.38
C ASN A 185 15.00 -13.82 26.04
N VAL A 186 14.81 -14.55 24.94
CA VAL A 186 15.00 -14.08 23.57
C VAL A 186 13.66 -14.08 22.85
N ALA A 187 13.23 -12.91 22.41
CA ALA A 187 12.05 -12.71 21.57
C ALA A 187 12.54 -12.35 20.15
N PRO A 188 12.80 -13.34 19.28
CA PRO A 188 13.49 -13.06 18.02
C PRO A 188 12.64 -12.25 17.04
N GLU A 189 11.31 -12.43 17.06
CA GLU A 189 10.40 -11.94 15.99
C GLU A 189 10.86 -12.39 14.59
N GLY A 190 11.39 -13.61 14.50
CA GLY A 190 11.97 -14.19 13.29
C GLY A 190 12.67 -15.52 13.57
N ARG A 191 13.33 -16.07 12.57
CA ARG A 191 14.16 -17.27 12.71
C ARG A 191 15.51 -16.90 13.29
N ILE A 192 15.92 -17.53 14.39
CA ILE A 192 17.31 -17.44 14.86
C ILE A 192 18.17 -18.31 13.94
N THR A 193 19.11 -17.69 13.22
CA THR A 193 20.04 -18.39 12.32
C THR A 193 21.37 -18.74 12.97
N GLY A 194 21.61 -18.22 14.17
CA GLY A 194 22.76 -18.53 15.00
C GLY A 194 23.16 -17.32 15.81
N GLY A 195 24.46 -17.16 16.04
CA GLY A 195 25.00 -16.07 16.84
C GLY A 195 26.23 -16.50 17.61
N GLU A 196 26.63 -15.68 18.57
CA GLU A 196 27.81 -15.91 19.39
C GLU A 196 27.55 -15.49 20.84
N ALA A 197 28.15 -16.21 21.79
CA ALA A 197 28.18 -15.86 23.21
C ALA A 197 29.61 -15.91 23.72
N TYR A 198 30.07 -14.84 24.38
CA TYR A 198 31.39 -14.78 24.99
C TYR A 198 31.36 -14.04 26.31
N LEU A 199 32.29 -14.38 27.20
CA LEU A 199 32.46 -13.66 28.46
C LEU A 199 33.20 -12.36 28.20
N GLU A 200 32.72 -11.28 28.78
CA GLU A 200 33.47 -10.03 28.79
C GLU A 200 34.41 -10.02 29.99
N THR A 201 35.69 -9.83 29.73
CA THR A 201 36.71 -9.74 30.76
C THR A 201 37.17 -8.30 30.90
N GLY A 202 36.67 -7.61 31.91
CA GLY A 202 37.11 -6.27 32.30
C GLY A 202 38.16 -6.25 33.43
N VAL A 203 38.65 -7.43 33.83
CA VAL A 203 39.61 -7.61 34.92
C VAL A 203 40.97 -8.00 34.36
N THR A 204 42.04 -7.47 34.95
CA THR A 204 43.42 -7.62 34.45
C THR A 204 43.98 -9.03 34.59
N ASP A 205 43.38 -9.88 35.43
CA ASP A 205 43.84 -11.24 35.70
C ASP A 205 43.18 -12.31 34.81
N THR A 206 42.21 -11.94 33.97
CA THR A 206 41.39 -12.87 33.19
C THR A 206 41.28 -12.42 31.74
N VAL A 207 41.44 -13.35 30.80
CA VAL A 207 41.22 -13.12 29.37
C VAL A 207 40.05 -13.96 28.86
N ALA A 208 39.23 -13.36 27.99
CA ALA A 208 38.14 -14.03 27.31
C ALA A 208 38.65 -14.97 26.22
N HIS A 209 38.03 -16.15 26.11
CA HIS A 209 38.26 -17.10 25.03
C HIS A 209 37.27 -16.90 23.87
N PRO A 210 37.55 -17.42 22.63
CA PRO A 210 36.61 -17.48 21.52
C PRO A 210 35.17 -17.76 21.90
N ALA A 211 34.27 -17.05 21.20
CA ALA A 211 32.85 -17.12 21.45
C ALA A 211 32.28 -18.52 21.13
N ALA A 212 31.33 -18.95 21.94
CA ALA A 212 30.50 -20.12 21.68
C ALA A 212 29.45 -19.80 20.62
N ALA A 213 29.33 -20.63 19.60
CA ALA A 213 28.30 -20.48 18.57
C ALA A 213 26.91 -20.82 19.13
N LEU A 214 25.90 -20.04 18.77
CA LEU A 214 24.52 -20.30 19.16
C LEU A 214 23.83 -21.26 18.18
N PRO A 215 23.01 -22.23 18.65
CA PRO A 215 22.17 -23.03 17.79
C PRO A 215 21.05 -22.20 17.14
N SER A 216 20.48 -22.69 16.03
CA SER A 216 19.35 -22.05 15.35
C SER A 216 18.00 -22.38 16.01
N VAL A 217 17.04 -21.47 15.92
CA VAL A 217 15.65 -21.65 16.37
C VAL A 217 14.70 -21.22 15.25
N TRP A 218 13.80 -22.10 14.84
CA TRP A 218 12.83 -21.83 13.77
C TRP A 218 11.65 -20.97 14.27
N ALA A 219 11.03 -20.23 13.37
CA ALA A 219 9.75 -19.56 13.64
C ALA A 219 8.63 -20.31 12.91
N GLU A 220 7.79 -21.00 13.66
CA GLU A 220 6.65 -21.74 13.11
C GLU A 220 5.52 -20.78 12.71
N LYS A 221 4.98 -21.00 11.51
CA LYS A 221 3.89 -20.22 10.93
C LYS A 221 2.55 -20.83 11.33
N THR A 222 1.71 -20.03 11.96
CA THR A 222 0.32 -20.37 12.27
C THR A 222 -0.57 -19.97 11.10
N LYS A 223 -1.37 -20.91 10.59
CA LYS A 223 -2.39 -20.58 9.60
C LYS A 223 -3.51 -19.79 10.26
N VAL A 224 -3.87 -18.66 9.67
CA VAL A 224 -5.00 -17.84 10.11
C VAL A 224 -6.02 -17.73 8.99
N ARG A 225 -7.28 -17.49 9.34
CA ARG A 225 -8.32 -17.10 8.40
C ARG A 225 -9.11 -15.96 9.00
N ILE A 226 -9.62 -15.10 8.14
CA ILE A 226 -10.34 -13.90 8.53
C ILE A 226 -11.56 -13.73 7.63
N GLN A 227 -12.63 -13.20 8.21
CA GLN A 227 -13.83 -12.75 7.52
C GLN A 227 -14.14 -11.36 8.04
N ALA A 228 -14.42 -10.42 7.14
CA ALA A 228 -14.62 -9.03 7.44
C ALA A 228 -15.77 -8.46 6.60
N ASP A 229 -16.48 -7.49 7.16
CA ASP A 229 -17.49 -6.72 6.47
C ASP A 229 -17.38 -5.25 6.90
N SER A 230 -17.59 -4.35 5.94
CA SER A 230 -17.68 -2.92 6.21
C SER A 230 -19.14 -2.51 6.30
N ASP A 231 -19.48 -1.70 7.30
CA ASP A 231 -20.85 -1.18 7.47
C ASP A 231 -21.29 -0.29 6.30
N LYS A 232 -20.33 0.17 5.48
CA LYS A 232 -20.54 1.00 4.30
C LYS A 232 -19.69 0.48 3.15
N ARG A 233 -20.27 0.50 1.95
CA ARG A 233 -19.56 0.30 0.68
C ARG A 233 -19.10 1.62 0.04
N ARG A 234 -19.66 2.74 0.48
CA ARG A 234 -19.36 4.08 -0.01
C ARG A 234 -19.20 5.07 1.14
N VAL A 235 -18.13 5.86 1.11
CA VAL A 235 -17.86 6.92 2.09
C VAL A 235 -17.28 8.14 1.39
N HIS A 236 -17.58 9.35 1.87
CA HIS A 236 -16.86 10.53 1.40
C HIS A 236 -15.41 10.52 1.88
N LYS A 237 -14.53 11.23 1.18
CA LYS A 237 -13.11 11.32 1.49
C LYS A 237 -12.87 11.67 2.97
N GLY A 238 -12.21 10.76 3.69
CA GLY A 238 -11.86 10.91 5.11
C GLY A 238 -13.01 10.64 6.10
N GLN A 239 -14.21 10.32 5.61
CA GLN A 239 -15.33 9.90 6.45
C GLN A 239 -15.04 8.53 7.07
N ALA A 240 -15.40 8.40 8.34
CA ALA A 240 -15.26 7.15 9.08
C ALA A 240 -16.31 6.11 8.67
N PHE A 241 -15.88 4.86 8.62
CA PHE A 241 -16.71 3.65 8.53
C PHE A 241 -16.18 2.61 9.50
N THR A 242 -16.98 1.58 9.76
CA THR A 242 -16.66 0.50 10.68
C THR A 242 -16.40 -0.77 9.91
N VAL A 243 -15.27 -1.42 10.21
CA VAL A 243 -14.95 -2.77 9.76
C VAL A 243 -15.16 -3.70 10.94
N LYS A 244 -15.93 -4.76 10.73
CA LYS A 244 -16.22 -5.78 11.74
C LYS A 244 -16.06 -7.17 11.14
N GLY A 245 -15.80 -8.17 11.97
CA GLY A 245 -15.58 -9.51 11.44
C GLY A 245 -15.15 -10.51 12.50
N ARG A 246 -14.57 -11.61 12.03
CA ARG A 246 -14.01 -12.67 12.88
C ARG A 246 -12.68 -13.16 12.33
N VAL A 247 -11.76 -13.45 13.25
CA VAL A 247 -10.46 -14.07 12.95
C VAL A 247 -10.27 -15.35 13.75
N GLU A 248 -9.76 -16.36 13.07
CA GLU A 248 -9.49 -17.69 13.63
C GLU A 248 -8.08 -18.14 13.27
N LYS A 249 -7.49 -18.93 14.16
CA LYS A 249 -6.20 -19.59 13.95
C LYS A 249 -6.37 -21.09 13.94
N LEU A 250 -5.59 -21.77 13.11
CA LEU A 250 -5.58 -23.23 13.07
C LEU A 250 -4.78 -23.77 14.26
N THR A 251 -5.39 -24.70 15.00
CA THR A 251 -4.79 -25.43 16.10
C THR A 251 -4.89 -26.93 15.85
N ASN A 252 -4.31 -27.76 16.70
CA ASN A 252 -4.44 -29.23 16.63
C ASN A 252 -5.89 -29.70 16.79
N GLU A 253 -6.75 -28.89 17.43
CA GLU A 253 -8.18 -29.15 17.59
C GLU A 253 -9.04 -28.53 16.47
N GLY A 254 -8.41 -28.03 15.40
CA GLY A 254 -9.05 -27.31 14.31
C GLY A 254 -9.03 -25.79 14.47
N TRP A 255 -9.91 -25.10 13.73
CA TRP A 255 -10.01 -23.65 13.75
C TRP A 255 -10.60 -23.17 15.09
N LYS A 256 -9.88 -22.28 15.76
CA LYS A 256 -10.31 -21.68 17.02
C LYS A 256 -10.27 -20.16 16.91
N PRO A 257 -11.09 -19.43 17.70
CA PRO A 257 -10.96 -18.00 17.89
C PRO A 257 -9.51 -17.57 18.11
N TYR A 258 -9.06 -16.58 17.34
CA TYR A 258 -7.77 -15.96 17.60
C TYR A 258 -7.99 -14.69 18.41
N ALA A 259 -7.97 -14.82 19.73
CA ALA A 259 -8.06 -13.70 20.67
C ALA A 259 -6.85 -12.76 20.59
N ASP A 260 -7.08 -11.46 20.83
CA ASP A 260 -6.07 -10.40 20.82
C ASP A 260 -5.26 -10.28 19.52
N ALA A 261 -5.77 -10.86 18.43
CA ALA A 261 -5.14 -10.78 17.12
C ALA A 261 -5.13 -9.32 16.65
N PRO A 262 -3.98 -8.76 16.26
CA PRO A 262 -3.91 -7.41 15.71
C PRO A 262 -4.49 -7.39 14.30
N VAL A 263 -5.73 -6.94 14.12
CA VAL A 263 -6.40 -6.89 12.81
C VAL A 263 -6.32 -5.48 12.24
N LEU A 264 -6.20 -5.36 10.93
CA LEU A 264 -6.21 -4.08 10.23
C LEU A 264 -6.78 -4.18 8.81
N SER A 265 -7.16 -3.03 8.26
CA SER A 265 -7.53 -2.92 6.85
C SER A 265 -6.61 -1.98 6.07
N SER A 266 -6.38 -2.27 4.79
CA SER A 266 -5.57 -1.47 3.86
C SER A 266 -6.19 -1.46 2.46
N LEU A 267 -5.76 -0.51 1.61
CA LEU A 267 -6.03 -0.54 0.16
C LEU A 267 -4.93 -1.28 -0.63
N SER A 268 -3.90 -1.77 0.05
CA SER A 268 -2.83 -2.56 -0.55
C SER A 268 -2.94 -4.01 -0.07
N ALA A 269 -2.96 -4.95 -1.03
CA ALA A 269 -2.91 -6.36 -0.72
C ALA A 269 -1.66 -6.67 0.12
N PRO A 270 -1.79 -7.45 1.21
CA PRO A 270 -0.61 -7.94 1.90
C PRO A 270 0.11 -8.96 1.01
N TRP A 271 1.44 -8.85 0.93
CA TRP A 271 2.28 -9.79 0.18
C TRP A 271 2.93 -10.79 1.12
N TYR A 272 3.17 -12.03 0.67
CA TYR A 272 3.65 -13.15 1.50
C TYR A 272 4.97 -12.90 2.26
N TRP A 273 5.73 -11.89 1.88
CA TRP A 273 6.96 -11.47 2.58
C TRP A 273 6.74 -10.29 3.53
N ASP A 274 5.67 -9.50 3.37
CA ASP A 274 5.44 -8.27 4.14
C ASP A 274 5.48 -8.55 5.65
N SER A 275 6.41 -7.91 6.36
CA SER A 275 6.55 -7.99 7.82
C SER A 275 5.86 -6.84 8.57
N TYR A 276 5.19 -5.95 7.84
CA TYR A 276 4.42 -4.83 8.40
C TYR A 276 3.28 -4.42 7.46
N ALA A 277 2.29 -3.72 8.01
CA ALA A 277 1.15 -3.21 7.25
C ALA A 277 1.52 -1.98 6.41
N LYS A 278 1.22 -2.01 5.12
CA LYS A 278 1.31 -0.84 4.24
C LYS A 278 0.03 -0.03 4.34
N THR A 279 0.15 1.26 4.62
CA THR A 279 -0.94 2.26 4.50
C THR A 279 -2.24 1.85 5.23
N PRO A 280 -2.21 1.51 6.54
CA PRO A 280 -3.40 1.06 7.26
C PRO A 280 -4.48 2.15 7.29
N LEU A 281 -5.71 1.79 6.96
CA LEU A 281 -6.90 2.66 7.05
C LEU A 281 -7.49 2.71 8.46
N GLY A 282 -7.27 1.64 9.22
CA GLY A 282 -7.77 1.42 10.58
C GLY A 282 -7.22 0.11 11.15
N THR A 283 -7.17 0.01 12.48
CA THR A 283 -6.65 -1.16 13.19
C THR A 283 -7.47 -1.45 14.44
N GLY A 284 -7.55 -2.72 14.85
CA GLY A 284 -8.16 -3.14 16.10
C GLY A 284 -7.55 -4.44 16.62
N LYS A 285 -8.08 -4.92 17.74
CA LYS A 285 -7.81 -6.26 18.25
C LYS A 285 -9.10 -7.08 18.26
N SER A 286 -8.97 -8.38 18.05
CA SER A 286 -10.08 -9.31 18.25
C SER A 286 -10.32 -9.59 19.73
N ALA A 287 -11.59 -9.79 20.09
CA ALA A 287 -12.02 -10.27 21.39
C ALA A 287 -11.74 -11.78 21.56
N ALA A 288 -12.02 -12.30 22.75
CA ALA A 288 -11.78 -13.70 23.11
C ALA A 288 -12.49 -14.72 22.18
N ASP A 289 -13.64 -14.35 21.61
CA ASP A 289 -14.40 -15.16 20.66
C ASP A 289 -13.94 -15.03 19.20
N GLY A 290 -12.89 -14.23 18.96
CA GLY A 290 -12.29 -13.95 17.66
C GLY A 290 -12.99 -12.83 16.91
N SER A 291 -14.07 -12.26 17.43
CA SER A 291 -14.76 -11.12 16.80
C SER A 291 -13.92 -9.85 16.89
N PHE A 292 -13.98 -8.98 15.89
CA PHE A 292 -13.32 -7.68 15.94
C PHE A 292 -14.22 -6.59 15.36
N SER A 293 -14.00 -5.35 15.79
CA SER A 293 -14.65 -4.16 15.24
C SER A 293 -13.76 -2.94 15.46
N TYR A 294 -13.50 -2.15 14.43
CA TYR A 294 -12.75 -0.90 14.53
C TYR A 294 -13.18 0.11 13.46
N THR A 295 -12.82 1.38 13.71
CA THR A 295 -13.06 2.47 12.76
C THR A 295 -11.93 2.56 11.75
N ALA A 296 -12.28 2.74 10.47
CA ALA A 296 -11.35 2.98 9.38
C ALA A 296 -11.73 4.26 8.61
N LYS A 297 -10.77 4.84 7.90
CA LYS A 297 -10.97 6.01 7.03
C LYS A 297 -10.27 5.80 5.69
N ALA A 298 -11.02 5.95 4.60
CA ALA A 298 -10.50 5.87 3.24
C ALA A 298 -10.43 7.26 2.61
N THR A 299 -9.38 7.52 1.83
CA THR A 299 -9.20 8.76 1.07
C THR A 299 -9.32 8.58 -0.44
N PHE A 300 -9.30 7.32 -0.90
CA PHE A 300 -9.40 6.90 -2.29
C PHE A 300 -10.22 5.61 -2.37
N SER A 301 -10.88 5.39 -3.50
CA SER A 301 -11.56 4.12 -3.80
C SER A 301 -10.55 2.99 -3.98
N GLY A 302 -10.94 1.76 -3.67
CA GLY A 302 -10.11 0.59 -3.93
C GLY A 302 -10.66 -0.70 -3.35
N GLU A 303 -9.92 -1.78 -3.59
CA GLU A 303 -10.14 -3.04 -2.90
C GLU A 303 -9.66 -2.89 -1.45
N LEU A 304 -10.53 -3.27 -0.52
CA LEU A 304 -10.29 -3.22 0.92
C LEU A 304 -9.80 -4.60 1.37
N TYR A 305 -8.54 -4.69 1.77
CA TYR A 305 -7.97 -5.91 2.32
C TYR A 305 -8.00 -5.84 3.83
N THR A 306 -8.62 -6.83 4.49
CA THR A 306 -8.63 -6.96 5.95
C THR A 306 -7.88 -8.22 6.36
N TYR A 307 -6.85 -8.06 7.19
CA TYR A 307 -5.94 -9.15 7.54
C TYR A 307 -5.37 -8.98 8.95
N VAL A 308 -4.83 -10.07 9.50
CA VAL A 308 -4.04 -10.02 10.74
C VAL A 308 -2.67 -9.42 10.42
N ARG A 309 -2.20 -8.49 11.24
CA ARG A 309 -0.89 -7.87 11.10
C ARG A 309 0.18 -8.95 10.90
N PRO A 310 0.91 -8.93 9.78
CA PRO A 310 1.93 -9.91 9.52
C PRO A 310 3.00 -9.95 10.62
N SER A 311 3.54 -11.13 10.87
CA SER A 311 4.63 -11.33 11.83
C SER A 311 5.43 -12.58 11.49
N ALA A 312 6.50 -12.83 12.24
CA ALA A 312 7.26 -14.08 12.11
C ALA A 312 6.41 -15.34 12.27
N HIS A 313 5.27 -15.27 12.97
CA HIS A 313 4.40 -16.42 13.24
C HIS A 313 3.06 -16.38 12.49
N VAL A 314 2.73 -15.28 11.82
CA VAL A 314 1.48 -15.11 11.08
C VAL A 314 1.82 -14.72 9.65
N PRO A 315 1.53 -15.58 8.66
CA PRO A 315 1.75 -15.24 7.26
C PRO A 315 0.79 -14.14 6.83
N SER A 316 1.20 -13.39 5.81
CA SER A 316 0.49 -12.24 5.27
C SER A 316 -0.50 -12.60 4.15
N ASP A 317 -0.62 -13.87 3.77
CA ASP A 317 -1.48 -14.32 2.68
C ASP A 317 -2.96 -14.51 3.06
N ALA A 318 -3.28 -14.48 4.35
CA ALA A 318 -4.64 -14.61 4.85
C ALA A 318 -5.34 -13.25 4.98
N ALA A 319 -5.90 -12.76 3.88
CA ALA A 319 -6.72 -11.56 3.82
C ALA A 319 -8.14 -11.86 3.32
N ASP A 320 -9.12 -11.15 3.88
CA ASP A 320 -10.46 -11.06 3.32
C ASP A 320 -10.57 -9.77 2.48
N THR A 321 -11.30 -9.83 1.37
CA THR A 321 -11.40 -8.73 0.43
C THR A 321 -12.81 -8.16 0.35
N GLY A 322 -12.87 -6.83 0.32
CA GLY A 322 -14.07 -6.06 0.06
C GLY A 322 -13.78 -4.91 -0.89
N ALA A 323 -14.75 -4.03 -1.10
CA ALA A 323 -14.55 -2.81 -1.88
C ALA A 323 -15.04 -1.61 -1.09
N ILE A 324 -14.29 -0.51 -1.17
CA ILE A 324 -14.72 0.77 -0.64
C ILE A 324 -14.68 1.82 -1.75
N ALA A 325 -15.82 2.46 -1.99
CA ALA A 325 -15.94 3.58 -2.89
C ALA A 325 -15.75 4.90 -2.14
N VAL A 326 -14.88 5.75 -2.65
CA VAL A 326 -14.66 7.13 -2.20
C VAL A 326 -14.93 8.07 -3.36
N PRO A 327 -16.18 8.53 -3.54
CA PRO A 327 -16.55 9.33 -4.70
C PRO A 327 -15.77 10.65 -4.76
N GLU A 328 -15.25 10.97 -5.93
CA GLU A 328 -14.52 12.19 -6.21
C GLU A 328 -15.46 13.36 -6.55
N LYS A 329 -14.94 14.58 -6.48
CA LYS A 329 -15.70 15.77 -6.88
C LYS A 329 -15.75 15.90 -8.40
N ILE A 330 -16.94 16.14 -8.93
CA ILE A 330 -17.14 16.64 -10.30
C ILE A 330 -17.82 18.01 -10.29
N THR A 331 -17.68 18.73 -11.40
CA THR A 331 -18.37 20.00 -11.63
C THR A 331 -19.10 19.97 -12.97
N LEU A 332 -20.36 20.38 -13.00
CA LEU A 332 -21.12 20.58 -14.23
C LEU A 332 -21.04 22.06 -14.65
N GLY A 333 -20.27 22.33 -15.71
CA GLY A 333 -19.94 23.67 -16.16
C GLY A 333 -20.45 24.01 -17.57
N SER A 334 -20.40 25.30 -17.88
CA SER A 334 -20.77 25.87 -19.19
C SER A 334 -22.12 25.37 -19.75
N PRO A 335 -23.20 25.32 -18.96
CA PRO A 335 -24.45 24.79 -19.46
C PRO A 335 -25.09 25.75 -20.48
N ALA A 336 -25.53 25.20 -21.60
CA ALA A 336 -26.29 25.89 -22.63
C ALA A 336 -27.67 25.23 -22.76
N TYR A 337 -28.73 26.06 -22.71
CA TYR A 337 -30.10 25.58 -22.86
C TYR A 337 -30.88 26.52 -23.78
N SER A 338 -31.67 25.94 -24.68
CA SER A 338 -32.61 26.63 -25.56
C SER A 338 -33.88 25.80 -25.73
N ILE A 339 -34.98 26.46 -26.04
CA ILE A 339 -36.23 25.83 -26.48
C ILE A 339 -36.63 26.43 -27.82
N ASP A 340 -36.98 25.61 -28.80
CA ASP A 340 -37.39 26.06 -30.13
C ASP A 340 -38.89 26.38 -30.20
N ALA A 341 -39.37 26.79 -31.38
CA ALA A 341 -40.77 27.14 -31.57
C ALA A 341 -41.72 25.93 -31.52
N PHE A 342 -41.21 24.70 -31.59
CA PHE A 342 -42.00 23.48 -31.57
C PHE A 342 -42.04 22.81 -30.19
N GLY A 343 -41.30 23.34 -29.21
CA GLY A 343 -41.23 22.78 -27.87
C GLY A 343 -40.02 21.88 -27.63
N THR A 344 -39.13 21.73 -28.61
CA THR A 344 -37.90 20.95 -28.45
C THR A 344 -36.89 21.75 -27.64
N VAL A 345 -36.47 21.20 -26.51
CA VAL A 345 -35.38 21.71 -25.69
C VAL A 345 -34.08 21.10 -26.18
N THR A 346 -33.11 21.95 -26.53
CA THR A 346 -31.72 21.54 -26.77
C THR A 346 -30.89 21.96 -25.57
N ALA A 347 -30.15 21.02 -25.00
CA ALA A 347 -29.33 21.25 -23.82
C ALA A 347 -27.96 20.63 -23.98
N SER A 348 -26.91 21.33 -23.53
CA SER A 348 -25.56 20.79 -23.43
C SER A 348 -24.82 21.34 -22.22
N ALA A 349 -23.83 20.60 -21.73
CA ALA A 349 -22.95 21.02 -20.64
C ALA A 349 -21.62 20.26 -20.72
N ARG A 350 -20.65 20.74 -19.94
CA ARG A 350 -19.37 20.06 -19.70
C ARG A 350 -19.37 19.46 -18.31
N VAL A 351 -18.80 18.27 -18.18
CA VAL A 351 -18.52 17.62 -16.89
C VAL A 351 -17.02 17.68 -16.67
N TYR A 352 -16.59 18.27 -15.56
CA TYR A 352 -15.18 18.38 -15.18
C TYR A 352 -14.89 17.50 -13.96
N GLY A 353 -13.80 16.76 -13.98
CA GLY A 353 -13.37 15.83 -12.93
C GLY A 353 -12.34 14.85 -13.47
N ALA A 354 -11.92 13.84 -12.70
CA ALA A 354 -11.26 12.67 -13.27
C ALA A 354 -12.17 12.01 -14.32
N ASP A 355 -11.64 11.08 -15.14
CA ASP A 355 -12.32 10.46 -16.29
C ASP A 355 -13.82 10.22 -16.07
N CYS A 356 -14.63 11.19 -16.46
CA CYS A 356 -16.08 11.24 -16.22
C CYS A 356 -16.87 10.52 -17.30
N SER A 357 -16.18 9.82 -18.21
CA SER A 357 -16.82 9.13 -19.31
C SER A 357 -17.67 7.99 -18.77
N GLY A 358 -18.83 7.78 -19.39
CA GLY A 358 -19.77 6.74 -18.99
C GLY A 358 -20.70 7.11 -17.82
N GLU A 359 -20.46 8.22 -17.11
CA GLU A 359 -21.36 8.65 -16.03
C GLU A 359 -22.73 9.08 -16.57
N SER A 360 -23.78 8.75 -15.83
CA SER A 360 -25.15 9.14 -16.18
C SER A 360 -25.49 10.51 -15.60
N VAL A 361 -25.91 11.44 -16.47
CA VAL A 361 -26.36 12.77 -16.08
C VAL A 361 -27.84 12.90 -16.43
N ALA A 362 -28.66 13.16 -15.42
CA ALA A 362 -30.08 13.46 -15.61
C ALA A 362 -30.26 14.90 -16.10
N PHE A 363 -31.17 15.08 -17.05
CA PHE A 363 -31.71 16.37 -17.40
C PHE A 363 -33.04 16.56 -16.69
N GLN A 364 -33.14 17.62 -15.90
CA GLN A 364 -34.24 17.86 -15.00
C GLN A 364 -35.00 19.14 -15.36
N TYR A 365 -36.29 19.10 -15.11
CA TYR A 365 -37.21 20.23 -15.22
C TYR A 365 -37.73 20.63 -13.83
N SER A 366 -38.00 21.92 -13.66
CA SER A 366 -38.69 22.43 -12.48
C SER A 366 -39.63 23.58 -12.85
N PRO A 367 -40.93 23.52 -12.50
CA PRO A 367 -41.87 24.61 -12.76
C PRO A 367 -41.60 25.85 -11.90
N ASP A 368 -40.98 25.67 -10.72
CA ASP A 368 -40.81 26.68 -9.68
C ASP A 368 -39.34 26.97 -9.32
N GLY A 369 -38.40 26.22 -9.89
CA GLY A 369 -36.96 26.29 -9.59
C GLY A 369 -36.56 25.56 -8.31
N ARG A 370 -37.50 24.86 -7.65
CA ARG A 370 -37.31 24.21 -6.35
C ARG A 370 -37.56 22.71 -6.43
N THR A 371 -38.67 22.31 -7.03
CA THR A 371 -39.07 20.91 -7.18
C THR A 371 -38.62 20.40 -8.54
N TRP A 372 -37.75 19.39 -8.57
CA TRP A 372 -37.11 18.91 -9.79
C TRP A 372 -37.64 17.54 -10.20
N TYR A 373 -37.93 17.39 -11.49
CA TYR A 373 -38.42 16.18 -12.12
C TYR A 373 -37.42 15.73 -13.18
N ASN A 374 -37.07 14.43 -13.18
CA ASN A 374 -36.23 13.86 -14.22
C ASN A 374 -37.01 13.80 -15.53
N MET A 375 -36.46 14.39 -16.59
CA MET A 375 -37.03 14.31 -17.93
C MET A 375 -36.42 13.14 -18.71
N THR A 376 -35.09 13.13 -18.79
CA THR A 376 -34.33 12.12 -19.54
C THR A 376 -32.91 12.03 -18.97
N GLY A 377 -32.20 10.95 -19.29
CA GLY A 377 -30.79 10.75 -18.94
C GLY A 377 -29.91 10.83 -20.18
N VAL A 378 -28.68 11.29 -20.00
CA VAL A 378 -27.63 11.27 -21.03
C VAL A 378 -26.33 10.79 -20.41
N THR A 379 -25.60 9.96 -21.14
CA THR A 379 -24.28 9.51 -20.74
C THR A 379 -23.23 10.56 -21.10
N ALA A 380 -22.35 10.88 -20.16
CA ALA A 380 -21.22 11.76 -20.41
C ALA A 380 -20.23 11.12 -21.40
N GLY A 381 -20.06 11.76 -22.56
CA GLY A 381 -19.11 11.35 -23.58
C GLY A 381 -17.71 11.90 -23.30
N HIS A 382 -16.68 11.07 -23.47
CA HIS A 382 -15.29 11.48 -23.32
C HIS A 382 -14.93 12.63 -24.27
N TYR A 383 -14.22 13.64 -23.77
CA TYR A 383 -13.65 14.70 -24.59
C TYR A 383 -12.14 14.85 -24.36
N THR A 384 -11.72 14.98 -23.10
CA THR A 384 -10.31 14.90 -22.67
C THR A 384 -10.21 14.18 -21.32
N THR A 385 -9.00 13.95 -20.82
CA THR A 385 -8.74 13.27 -19.54
C THR A 385 -9.54 13.82 -18.36
N ASN A 386 -9.83 15.13 -18.34
CA ASN A 386 -10.57 15.77 -17.24
C ASN A 386 -11.84 16.52 -17.69
N GLU A 387 -12.31 16.27 -18.91
CA GLU A 387 -13.50 16.91 -19.47
C GLU A 387 -14.34 15.90 -20.25
N CYS A 388 -15.62 15.84 -19.93
CA CYS A 388 -16.63 15.12 -20.69
C CYS A 388 -17.72 16.08 -21.16
N ARG A 389 -18.51 15.65 -22.13
CA ARG A 389 -19.61 16.44 -22.70
C ARG A 389 -20.91 15.68 -22.60
N VAL A 390 -21.96 16.43 -22.30
CA VAL A 390 -23.34 15.97 -22.39
C VAL A 390 -24.10 16.88 -23.33
N SER A 391 -24.91 16.30 -24.20
CA SER A 391 -25.79 17.04 -25.11
C SER A 391 -27.01 16.19 -25.42
N LEU A 392 -28.18 16.82 -25.47
CA LEU A 392 -29.44 16.13 -25.80
C LEU A 392 -30.46 17.09 -26.41
N GLN A 393 -31.48 16.47 -27.02
CA GLN A 393 -32.72 17.11 -27.40
C GLN A 393 -33.89 16.32 -26.81
N THR A 394 -34.88 17.02 -26.26
CA THR A 394 -36.08 16.41 -25.68
C THR A 394 -37.27 17.36 -25.81
N GLU A 395 -38.49 16.83 -25.78
CA GLU A 395 -39.67 17.67 -25.63
C GLU A 395 -39.64 18.39 -24.28
N GLY A 396 -39.89 19.69 -24.30
CA GLY A 396 -39.90 20.56 -23.13
C GLY A 396 -41.29 21.03 -22.73
N TYR A 397 -41.37 21.53 -21.51
CA TYR A 397 -42.54 22.26 -21.04
C TYR A 397 -42.53 23.71 -21.51
N VAL A 398 -43.74 24.26 -21.68
CA VAL A 398 -44.02 25.65 -22.11
C VAL A 398 -43.18 26.69 -21.38
N ARG A 399 -42.98 26.49 -20.07
CA ARG A 399 -42.17 27.35 -19.20
C ARG A 399 -41.61 26.58 -18.01
N GLY A 400 -40.40 26.93 -17.58
CA GLY A 400 -39.81 26.48 -16.32
C GLY A 400 -38.29 26.48 -16.36
N TYR A 401 -37.69 26.00 -15.28
CA TYR A 401 -36.24 25.87 -15.13
C TYR A 401 -35.77 24.50 -15.61
N TYR A 402 -34.61 24.49 -16.24
CA TYR A 402 -33.95 23.29 -16.73
C TYR A 402 -32.52 23.22 -16.19
N ARG A 403 -32.06 22.02 -15.83
CA ARG A 403 -30.67 21.79 -15.41
C ARG A 403 -30.18 20.39 -15.74
N PHE A 404 -28.87 20.23 -15.82
CA PHE A 404 -28.21 18.94 -15.68
C PHE A 404 -27.96 18.62 -14.20
N PHE A 405 -28.09 17.34 -13.83
CA PHE A 405 -27.87 16.82 -12.50
C PHE A 405 -27.24 15.44 -12.55
N HIS A 406 -26.12 15.27 -11.88
CA HIS A 406 -25.47 13.99 -11.64
C HIS A 406 -25.85 13.50 -10.24
N ILE A 407 -26.42 12.30 -10.15
CA ILE A 407 -26.66 11.63 -8.86
C ILE A 407 -25.36 10.99 -8.37
N GLU A 408 -25.17 10.90 -7.06
CA GLU A 408 -23.95 10.29 -6.51
C GLU A 408 -23.78 8.82 -6.94
N SER A 409 -22.62 8.53 -7.52
CA SER A 409 -22.16 7.20 -7.93
C SER A 409 -21.00 6.74 -7.03
N ASP A 410 -20.48 5.53 -7.23
CA ASP A 410 -19.27 5.08 -6.54
C ASP A 410 -18.02 5.87 -6.96
N ARG A 411 -18.09 6.54 -8.12
CA ARG A 411 -16.98 7.29 -8.70
C ARG A 411 -17.04 8.76 -8.37
N PHE A 412 -18.24 9.36 -8.36
CA PHE A 412 -18.38 10.81 -8.18
C PHE A 412 -19.53 11.21 -7.27
N VAL A 413 -19.32 12.29 -6.52
CA VAL A 413 -20.37 12.92 -5.70
C VAL A 413 -21.48 13.51 -6.58
N ALA A 414 -22.65 13.72 -5.99
CA ALA A 414 -23.73 14.43 -6.67
C ALA A 414 -23.32 15.85 -7.06
N ALA A 415 -23.74 16.31 -8.24
CA ALA A 415 -23.46 17.65 -8.74
C ALA A 415 -24.61 18.17 -9.60
N SER A 416 -24.82 19.48 -9.62
CA SER A 416 -25.84 20.13 -10.46
C SER A 416 -25.24 21.27 -11.27
N ALA A 417 -25.64 21.37 -12.54
CA ALA A 417 -25.37 22.56 -13.33
C ALA A 417 -26.25 23.72 -12.85
N ALA A 418 -25.82 24.95 -13.14
CA ALA A 418 -26.66 26.13 -12.95
C ALA A 418 -27.96 25.98 -13.77
N PRO A 419 -29.14 26.19 -13.15
CA PRO A 419 -30.41 26.09 -13.86
C PRO A 419 -30.67 27.30 -14.76
N LYS A 420 -31.42 27.11 -15.85
CA LYS A 420 -31.88 28.21 -16.70
C LYS A 420 -33.38 28.16 -16.89
N PHE A 421 -34.04 29.30 -16.69
CA PHE A 421 -35.44 29.47 -17.03
C PHE A 421 -35.59 29.58 -18.55
N LEU A 422 -36.40 28.72 -19.14
CA LEU A 422 -36.80 28.78 -20.54
C LEU A 422 -38.31 29.01 -20.61
N SER A 423 -38.73 29.88 -21.53
CA SER A 423 -40.15 30.11 -21.82
C SER A 423 -40.33 30.62 -23.24
N ARG A 424 -41.50 30.33 -23.79
CA ARG A 424 -42.06 30.99 -24.97
C ARG A 424 -43.54 31.24 -24.74
N TYR A 425 -44.08 32.25 -25.41
CA TYR A 425 -45.51 32.52 -25.39
C TYR A 425 -46.24 31.49 -26.25
N LEU A 426 -47.24 30.81 -25.66
CA LEU A 426 -48.17 29.98 -26.43
C LEU A 426 -48.92 30.85 -27.44
N THR A 427 -49.09 30.35 -28.66
CA THR A 427 -49.89 31.00 -29.69
C THR A 427 -51.04 30.09 -30.11
N ARG A 428 -52.12 30.68 -30.62
CA ARG A 428 -53.25 29.93 -31.20
C ARG A 428 -53.99 30.75 -32.24
N PHE A 429 -54.67 30.05 -33.14
CA PHE A 429 -55.66 30.62 -34.04
C PHE A 429 -57.07 30.59 -33.42
N VAL A 430 -57.84 31.66 -33.62
CA VAL A 430 -59.25 31.77 -33.20
C VAL A 430 -60.08 32.33 -34.34
N GLY A 431 -61.29 31.80 -34.55
CA GLY A 431 -62.20 32.28 -35.58
C GLY A 431 -61.67 32.08 -37.00
N HIS A 432 -60.86 31.04 -37.22
CA HIS A 432 -60.34 30.69 -38.53
C HIS A 432 -61.49 30.36 -39.49
N LYS A 433 -61.50 30.97 -40.67
CA LYS A 433 -62.50 30.74 -41.71
C LYS A 433 -61.96 30.97 -43.11
N TYR A 434 -62.52 30.22 -44.04
CA TYR A 434 -62.41 30.40 -45.48
C TYR A 434 -63.66 31.15 -45.97
N SER A 435 -63.51 32.11 -46.89
CA SER A 435 -64.65 32.87 -47.43
C SER A 435 -65.64 32.00 -48.24
N THR A 436 -65.16 30.87 -48.76
CA THR A 436 -65.96 29.86 -49.46
C THR A 436 -65.23 28.52 -49.38
N THR A 437 -65.98 27.42 -49.32
CA THR A 437 -65.45 26.05 -49.45
C THR A 437 -65.51 25.53 -50.89
N ARG A 438 -66.12 26.31 -51.80
CA ARG A 438 -66.23 26.02 -53.23
C ARG A 438 -65.76 27.20 -54.10
N PRO A 439 -64.47 27.57 -54.03
CA PRO A 439 -63.89 28.62 -54.87
C PRO A 439 -63.82 28.19 -56.34
N LYS A 440 -63.75 29.17 -57.25
CA LYS A 440 -63.45 28.88 -58.67
C LYS A 440 -61.98 28.48 -58.83
N ILE A 441 -61.68 27.51 -59.70
CA ILE A 441 -60.32 27.19 -60.14
C ILE A 441 -59.70 28.43 -60.81
N ASN A 442 -58.43 28.70 -60.51
CA ASN A 442 -57.71 29.94 -60.86
C ASN A 442 -58.32 31.22 -60.26
N GLY A 443 -59.27 31.08 -59.34
CA GLY A 443 -59.81 32.17 -58.54
C GLY A 443 -58.99 32.39 -57.27
N SER A 444 -59.63 33.02 -56.29
CA SER A 444 -59.04 33.23 -54.97
C SER A 444 -60.10 33.07 -53.88
N MET A 445 -59.67 32.63 -52.70
CA MET A 445 -60.48 32.68 -51.49
C MET A 445 -59.79 33.53 -50.43
N THR A 446 -60.57 34.15 -49.55
CA THR A 446 -60.02 34.86 -48.40
C THR A 446 -59.95 33.92 -47.21
N VAL A 447 -58.75 33.76 -46.65
CA VAL A 447 -58.49 33.03 -45.41
C VAL A 447 -58.30 34.05 -44.30
N SER A 448 -59.14 33.99 -43.28
CA SER A 448 -59.14 34.99 -42.21
C SER A 448 -59.27 34.36 -40.83
N GLY A 449 -58.86 35.11 -39.81
CA GLY A 449 -58.94 34.70 -38.41
C GLY A 449 -58.15 35.64 -37.52
N THR A 450 -57.98 35.25 -36.25
CA THR A 450 -57.21 36.00 -35.26
C THR A 450 -56.13 35.10 -34.68
N VAL A 451 -54.88 35.58 -34.63
CA VAL A 451 -53.81 34.94 -33.85
C VAL A 451 -53.76 35.58 -32.47
N GLN A 452 -53.77 34.74 -31.45
CA GLN A 452 -53.64 35.14 -30.06
C GLN A 452 -52.34 34.60 -29.48
N ARG A 453 -51.78 35.31 -28.50
CA ARG A 453 -50.69 34.84 -27.64
C ARG A 453 -51.15 34.81 -26.19
N GLN A 454 -50.64 33.87 -25.39
CA GLN A 454 -50.97 33.81 -23.98
C GLN A 454 -49.97 34.63 -23.16
N VAL A 455 -50.43 35.66 -22.43
CA VAL A 455 -49.62 36.48 -21.52
C VAL A 455 -50.28 36.46 -20.15
N ASN A 456 -49.53 36.11 -19.11
CA ASN A 456 -50.03 36.01 -17.73
C ASN A 456 -51.33 35.18 -17.62
N GLY A 457 -51.39 34.05 -18.33
CA GLY A 457 -52.54 33.15 -18.38
C GLY A 457 -53.69 33.62 -19.28
N LYS A 458 -53.68 34.87 -19.75
CA LYS A 458 -54.75 35.45 -20.58
C LYS A 458 -54.37 35.41 -22.07
N TRP A 459 -55.32 35.02 -22.90
CA TRP A 459 -55.17 35.10 -24.36
C TRP A 459 -55.44 36.52 -24.84
N ILE A 460 -54.43 37.14 -25.42
CA ILE A 460 -54.50 38.48 -26.00
C ILE A 460 -54.16 38.43 -27.49
N ALA A 461 -54.53 39.47 -28.25
CA ALA A 461 -54.12 39.60 -29.65
C ALA A 461 -52.60 39.45 -29.79
N HIS A 462 -52.15 38.81 -30.88
CA HIS A 462 -50.74 38.78 -31.28
C HIS A 462 -50.53 39.67 -32.50
N PRO A 463 -50.27 40.98 -32.33
CA PRO A 463 -49.93 41.86 -33.44
C PRO A 463 -48.68 41.38 -34.19
N GLY A 464 -48.66 41.57 -35.52
CA GLY A 464 -47.50 41.27 -36.36
C GLY A 464 -47.13 39.79 -36.47
N ALA A 465 -47.93 38.84 -35.97
CA ALA A 465 -47.72 37.42 -36.16
C ALA A 465 -47.66 37.12 -37.66
N LYS A 466 -46.62 36.41 -38.11
CA LYS A 466 -46.47 35.99 -39.49
C LYS A 466 -47.31 34.74 -39.72
N VAL A 467 -48.27 34.82 -40.64
CA VAL A 467 -49.21 33.74 -40.96
C VAL A 467 -48.94 33.27 -42.38
N MET A 468 -48.88 31.95 -42.54
CA MET A 468 -48.75 31.28 -43.83
C MET A 468 -49.96 30.39 -44.05
N VAL A 469 -50.61 30.54 -45.20
CA VAL A 469 -51.68 29.64 -45.65
C VAL A 469 -51.02 28.54 -46.47
N LEU A 470 -51.27 27.30 -46.09
CA LEU A 470 -50.76 26.10 -46.73
C LEU A 470 -51.90 25.38 -47.49
N VAL A 471 -51.56 24.74 -48.60
CA VAL A 471 -52.41 23.84 -49.37
C VAL A 471 -51.66 22.54 -49.64
N LYS A 472 -52.32 21.42 -49.40
CA LYS A 472 -51.94 20.07 -49.84
C LYS A 472 -52.89 19.68 -50.98
N PRO A 473 -52.48 19.80 -52.26
CA PRO A 473 -53.32 19.47 -53.39
C PRO A 473 -53.86 18.04 -53.32
N LYS A 474 -55.06 17.81 -53.86
CA LYS A 474 -55.67 16.49 -53.91
C LYS A 474 -54.74 15.48 -54.59
N GLY A 475 -54.53 14.33 -53.96
CA GLY A 475 -53.65 13.28 -54.47
C GLY A 475 -52.15 13.52 -54.24
N GLN A 476 -51.78 14.57 -53.51
CA GLN A 476 -50.40 14.83 -53.09
C GLN A 476 -50.26 14.74 -51.57
N ASP A 477 -49.07 14.36 -51.12
CA ASP A 477 -48.73 14.24 -49.69
C ASP A 477 -47.97 15.46 -49.15
N GLN A 478 -47.52 16.36 -50.04
CA GLN A 478 -46.73 17.53 -49.66
C GLN A 478 -47.60 18.79 -49.48
N TRP A 479 -47.25 19.61 -48.49
CA TRP A 479 -47.85 20.93 -48.27
C TRP A 479 -47.05 22.01 -49.01
N TYR A 480 -47.76 22.90 -49.69
CA TYR A 480 -47.23 24.07 -50.38
C TYR A 480 -47.79 25.34 -49.75
N TRP A 481 -46.97 26.38 -49.65
CA TRP A 481 -47.48 27.69 -49.25
C TRP A 481 -48.28 28.30 -50.42
N SER A 482 -49.48 28.82 -50.12
CA SER A 482 -50.32 29.53 -51.09
C SER A 482 -50.12 31.05 -50.97
N VAL A 483 -50.19 31.57 -49.74
CA VAL A 483 -50.00 32.99 -49.45
C VAL A 483 -49.42 33.19 -48.05
N LYS A 484 -48.63 34.25 -47.89
CA LYS A 484 -48.07 34.69 -46.61
C LYS A 484 -48.55 36.10 -46.27
N GLY A 485 -48.66 36.40 -44.99
CA GLY A 485 -48.92 37.75 -44.52
C GLY A 485 -48.72 37.89 -43.03
N LYS A 486 -49.22 39.00 -42.47
CA LYS A 486 -49.11 39.29 -41.03
C LYS A 486 -50.45 39.71 -40.47
N THR A 487 -50.64 39.49 -39.17
CA THR A 487 -51.79 40.02 -38.44
C THR A 487 -51.66 41.52 -38.16
N ASN A 488 -52.78 42.25 -38.14
CA ASN A 488 -52.84 43.66 -37.74
C ASN A 488 -52.72 43.87 -36.22
N SER A 489 -52.92 45.10 -35.73
CA SER A 489 -52.87 45.46 -34.30
C SER A 489 -53.88 44.73 -33.41
N LYS A 490 -54.95 44.19 -33.98
CA LYS A 490 -55.97 43.38 -33.28
C LYS A 490 -55.68 41.87 -33.38
N GLY A 491 -54.52 41.48 -33.92
CA GLY A 491 -54.16 40.08 -34.15
C GLY A 491 -54.93 39.45 -35.31
N VAL A 492 -55.68 40.22 -36.09
CA VAL A 492 -56.52 39.73 -37.19
C VAL A 492 -55.68 39.62 -38.46
N TYR A 493 -55.78 38.49 -39.16
CA TYR A 493 -55.28 38.32 -40.53
C TYR A 493 -56.45 38.10 -41.50
N SER A 494 -56.25 38.56 -42.73
CA SER A 494 -57.16 38.33 -43.86
C SER A 494 -56.31 38.28 -45.11
N LEU A 495 -56.10 37.08 -45.65
CA LEU A 495 -55.17 36.81 -46.74
C LEU A 495 -55.94 36.28 -47.94
N LYS A 496 -55.68 36.85 -49.11
CA LYS A 496 -56.27 36.40 -50.38
C LYS A 496 -55.40 35.30 -50.97
N ALA A 497 -55.83 34.05 -50.80
CA ALA A 497 -55.12 32.86 -51.26
C ALA A 497 -55.57 32.48 -52.68
N PRO A 498 -54.65 32.36 -53.66
CA PRO A 498 -54.99 31.83 -54.99
C PRO A 498 -55.34 30.34 -54.90
N VAL A 499 -56.36 29.91 -55.65
CA VAL A 499 -56.84 28.52 -55.66
C VAL A 499 -56.58 27.91 -57.04
N TYR A 500 -55.67 26.94 -57.11
CA TYR A 500 -55.29 26.29 -58.37
C TYR A 500 -55.94 24.92 -58.58
N SER A 501 -56.35 24.26 -57.49
CA SER A 501 -56.99 22.93 -57.50
C SER A 501 -57.65 22.64 -56.16
N ASP A 502 -58.42 21.56 -56.13
CA ASP A 502 -58.87 20.92 -54.89
C ASP A 502 -57.70 20.63 -53.96
N GLY A 503 -57.92 20.75 -52.66
CA GLY A 503 -56.90 20.38 -51.69
C GLY A 503 -57.34 20.52 -50.25
N THR A 504 -56.47 20.06 -49.36
CA THR A 504 -56.59 20.30 -47.92
C THR A 504 -55.82 21.56 -47.57
N TRP A 505 -56.44 22.47 -46.83
CA TRP A 505 -55.88 23.77 -46.51
C TRP A 505 -55.70 23.92 -45.00
N ALA A 506 -54.70 24.70 -44.60
CA ALA A 506 -54.46 25.08 -43.21
C ALA A 506 -53.80 26.47 -43.15
N ALA A 507 -53.83 27.11 -41.98
CA ALA A 507 -53.01 28.29 -41.69
C ALA A 507 -52.08 27.99 -40.52
N VAL A 508 -50.85 28.46 -40.63
CA VAL A 508 -49.78 28.24 -39.64
C VAL A 508 -49.09 29.54 -39.29
N THR A 509 -48.55 29.66 -38.08
CA THR A 509 -47.63 30.75 -37.74
C THR A 509 -46.21 30.41 -38.19
N GLU A 510 -45.50 31.35 -38.81
CA GLU A 510 -44.05 31.16 -39.01
C GLU A 510 -43.32 31.21 -37.65
N PRO A 511 -42.32 30.35 -37.40
CA PRO A 511 -41.52 30.39 -36.18
C PRO A 511 -40.96 31.79 -35.91
N MET A 512 -41.28 32.34 -34.74
CA MET A 512 -40.81 33.65 -34.28
C MET A 512 -40.11 33.51 -32.94
N ASN A 513 -39.05 34.29 -32.72
CA ASN A 513 -38.32 34.25 -31.44
C ASN A 513 -39.26 34.59 -30.27
N GLY A 514 -39.25 33.77 -29.23
CA GLY A 514 -40.09 33.93 -28.04
C GLY A 514 -41.53 33.40 -28.16
N TYR A 515 -41.92 32.79 -29.28
CA TYR A 515 -43.28 32.26 -29.50
C TYR A 515 -43.24 30.78 -29.90
N PHE A 516 -44.27 30.05 -29.49
CA PHE A 516 -44.54 28.71 -29.99
C PHE A 516 -45.25 28.77 -31.35
N TYR A 517 -44.98 27.78 -32.19
CA TYR A 517 -45.70 27.48 -33.42
C TYR A 517 -47.16 27.12 -33.08
N SER A 518 -48.08 27.57 -33.92
CA SER A 518 -49.46 27.11 -33.92
C SER A 518 -49.95 26.92 -35.34
N GLU A 519 -50.99 26.10 -35.46
CA GLU A 519 -51.68 25.82 -36.71
C GLU A 519 -53.19 25.74 -36.49
N THR A 520 -53.93 25.90 -37.57
CA THR A 520 -55.37 25.66 -37.59
C THR A 520 -55.66 24.19 -37.84
N LYS A 521 -56.89 23.77 -37.54
CA LYS A 521 -57.42 22.53 -38.12
C LYS A 521 -57.38 22.63 -39.64
N ASP A 522 -57.07 21.52 -40.28
CA ASP A 522 -57.08 21.40 -41.72
C ASP A 522 -58.51 21.30 -42.27
N THR A 523 -58.73 21.78 -43.51
CA THR A 523 -60.06 21.80 -44.14
C THR A 523 -59.93 21.49 -45.63
N TYR A 524 -60.71 20.52 -46.11
CA TYR A 524 -60.80 20.23 -47.53
C TYR A 524 -61.63 21.30 -48.25
N ILE A 525 -61.14 21.77 -49.39
CA ILE A 525 -61.77 22.77 -50.25
C ILE A 525 -61.94 22.16 -51.65
N ASP A 526 -63.19 22.18 -52.16
CA ASP A 526 -63.64 21.62 -53.45
C ASP A 526 -63.67 22.74 -54.51
N ALA A 527 -62.59 22.90 -55.29
CA ALA A 527 -62.46 23.96 -56.27
C ALA A 527 -63.16 23.58 -57.59
N ARG A 528 -63.91 24.52 -58.18
CA ARG A 528 -64.76 24.26 -59.35
C ARG A 528 -64.51 25.15 -60.55
#